data_AF-A0A6G9SIB4-F1
#
_entry.id   AF-A0A6G9SIB4-F1
#
_cell.length_a   1.000
_cell.length_b   1.000
_cell.length_c   1.000
_cell.angle_alpha   90.00
_cell.angle_beta   90.00
_cell.angle_gamma   90.00
#
_symmetry.space_group_name_H-M   'P 1'
#
loop_
_entity.id
_entity.type
_entity.pdbx_description
1 polymer ?
#
loop_
_entity_poly.entity_id
_entity_poly.type
_entity_poly.pdbx_seq_one_letter_code
_entity_poly.pdbx_strand_id
1 'polypeptide(L)'
;MFRALNEEIFNEPEQVEEVSLPVTEEDLFILLQKFAGYEIPTKVFSQAVAIAAYDRASAFRYADNYVNILKNKTKRKQWLKLEPAPDFRLDQRYADLQN
;
A
#
# COMPACT_ATOMS: atom_id res chain seq x y z
N MET A 1 23.88 45.23 25.25
CA MET A 1 22.70 45.33 24.37
C MET A 1 23.19 45.59 22.95
N PHE A 2 23.21 44.54 22.13
CA PHE A 2 23.25 44.62 20.66
C PHE A 2 22.23 43.60 20.20
N ARG A 3 21.08 44.08 19.73
CA ARG A 3 20.04 43.21 19.16
C ARG A 3 20.28 43.24 17.66
N ALA A 4 21.11 42.32 17.18
CA ALA A 4 21.26 42.07 15.75
C ALA A 4 19.92 41.53 15.26
N LEU A 5 19.21 42.35 14.48
CA LEU A 5 18.05 41.93 13.72
C LEU A 5 18.58 41.05 12.59
N ASN A 6 18.57 39.73 12.81
CA ASN A 6 18.74 38.78 11.73
C ASN A 6 17.56 38.98 10.79
N GLU A 7 17.78 39.70 9.69
CA GLU A 7 17.01 39.53 8.46
C GLU A 7 17.33 38.14 7.93
N GLU A 8 16.74 37.15 8.58
CA GLU A 8 16.58 35.82 8.03
C GLU A 8 15.62 35.99 6.86
N ILE A 9 16.22 36.09 5.67
CA ILE A 9 15.58 36.00 4.37
C ILE A 9 14.78 34.70 4.41
N PHE A 10 13.53 34.79 4.89
CA PHE A 10 12.50 33.82 4.60
C PHE A 10 12.32 33.91 3.09
N ASN A 11 13.10 33.12 2.35
CA ASN A 11 12.71 32.68 1.04
C ASN A 11 11.37 32.01 1.25
N GLU A 12 10.28 32.75 1.03
CA GLU A 12 8.98 32.13 0.81
C GLU A 12 9.22 31.03 -0.22
N PRO A 13 8.82 29.77 0.06
CA PRO A 13 8.90 28.75 -0.97
C PRO A 13 8.13 29.31 -2.14
N GLU A 14 8.83 29.51 -3.26
CA GLU A 14 8.25 29.90 -4.54
C GLU A 14 7.03 29.00 -4.70
N GLN A 15 5.84 29.56 -4.56
CA GLN A 15 4.59 28.81 -4.62
C GLN A 15 4.46 28.41 -6.07
N VAL A 16 5.12 27.30 -6.43
CA VAL A 16 4.87 26.58 -7.65
C VAL A 16 3.41 26.19 -7.52
N GLU A 17 2.54 26.93 -8.19
CA GLU A 17 1.17 26.51 -8.40
C GLU A 17 1.26 25.12 -9.03
N GLU A 18 1.07 24.09 -8.21
CA GLU A 18 0.88 22.74 -8.68
C GLU A 18 -0.45 22.75 -9.42
N VAL A 19 -0.38 23.05 -10.71
CA VAL A 19 -1.51 22.94 -11.62
C VAL A 19 -1.78 21.45 -11.77
N SER A 20 -2.51 20.87 -10.82
CA SER A 20 -2.99 19.51 -10.96
C SER A 20 -3.99 19.50 -12.10
N LEU A 21 -3.68 18.74 -13.14
CA LEU A 21 -4.63 18.52 -14.21
C LEU A 21 -5.82 17.75 -13.61
N PRO A 22 -7.06 18.10 -13.97
CA PRO A 22 -8.22 17.39 -13.47
C PRO A 22 -8.15 15.92 -13.88
N VAL A 23 -8.65 15.04 -13.01
CA VAL A 23 -8.79 13.61 -13.32
C VAL A 23 -9.60 13.44 -14.59
N THR A 24 -9.04 12.72 -15.55
CA THR A 24 -9.75 12.41 -16.80
C THR A 24 -10.61 11.15 -16.65
N GLU A 25 -11.64 10.99 -17.49
CA GLU A 25 -12.42 9.74 -17.52
C GLU A 25 -11.54 8.53 -17.85
N GLU A 26 -10.53 8.72 -18.71
CA GLU A 26 -9.53 7.70 -19.04
C GLU A 26 -8.75 7.25 -17.79
N ASP A 27 -8.43 8.17 -16.88
CA ASP A 27 -7.75 7.81 -15.63
C ASP A 27 -8.60 6.95 -14.72
N LEU A 28 -9.88 7.29 -14.60
CA LEU A 28 -10.83 6.49 -13.85
C LEU A 28 -10.98 5.10 -14.47
N PHE A 29 -11.05 5.03 -15.79
CA PHE A 29 -11.12 3.76 -16.51
C PHE A 29 -9.88 2.90 -16.29
N ILE A 30 -8.67 3.46 -16.43
CA ILE A 30 -7.41 2.73 -16.20
C ILE A 30 -7.31 2.27 -14.73
N LEU A 31 -7.68 3.13 -13.77
CA LEU A 31 -7.72 2.74 -12.35
C LEU A 31 -8.68 1.58 -12.12
N LEU A 32 -9.88 1.62 -12.71
CA LEU A 32 -10.86 0.54 -12.63
C LEU A 32 -10.29 -0.77 -13.21
N GLN A 33 -9.65 -0.71 -14.38
CA GLN A 33 -9.00 -1.86 -15.02
C GLN A 33 -7.87 -2.45 -14.16
N LYS A 34 -7.08 -1.62 -13.47
CA LYS A 34 -6.04 -2.10 -12.55
C LYS A 34 -6.60 -2.94 -11.40
N PHE A 35 -7.78 -2.59 -10.91
CA PHE A 35 -8.46 -3.34 -9.85
C PHE A 35 -9.35 -4.47 -10.38
N ALA A 36 -9.50 -4.61 -11.70
CA ALA A 36 -10.29 -5.68 -12.29
C ALA A 36 -9.77 -7.06 -11.86
N GLY A 37 -10.69 -7.94 -11.47
CA GLY A 37 -10.36 -9.27 -10.95
C GLY A 37 -9.95 -9.31 -9.48
N TYR A 38 -9.99 -8.18 -8.76
CA TYR A 38 -9.79 -8.13 -7.31
C TYR A 38 -11.04 -7.62 -6.60
N GLU A 39 -11.44 -8.31 -5.53
CA GLU A 39 -12.40 -7.74 -4.59
C GLU A 39 -11.69 -6.66 -3.75
N ILE A 40 -11.95 -5.41 -4.10
CA ILE A 40 -11.40 -4.26 -3.38
C ILE A 40 -12.48 -3.54 -2.59
N PRO A 41 -12.17 -3.06 -1.37
CA PRO A 41 -13.07 -2.16 -0.66
C PRO A 41 -13.28 -0.86 -1.44
N THR A 42 -14.51 -0.35 -1.52
CA THR A 42 -14.83 0.90 -2.23
C THR A 42 -13.95 2.07 -1.80
N LYS A 43 -13.60 2.15 -0.51
CA LYS A 43 -12.69 3.17 0.03
C LYS A 43 -11.31 3.20 -0.62
N VAL A 44 -10.80 2.05 -1.09
CA VAL A 44 -9.49 1.95 -1.75
C VAL A 44 -9.58 2.56 -3.14
N PHE A 45 -10.66 2.28 -3.86
CA PHE A 45 -10.91 2.91 -5.16
C PHE A 45 -11.09 4.41 -5.02
N SER A 46 -11.94 4.87 -4.08
CA SER A 46 -12.14 6.28 -3.82
C SER A 46 -10.86 7.01 -3.42
N GLN A 47 -9.98 6.35 -2.65
CA GLN A 47 -8.65 6.89 -2.34
C GLN A 47 -7.78 7.04 -3.59
N ALA A 48 -7.75 6.05 -4.48
CA ALA A 48 -7.00 6.17 -5.73
C ALA A 48 -7.51 7.34 -6.59
N VAL A 49 -8.84 7.54 -6.67
CA VAL A 49 -9.44 8.68 -7.37
C VAL A 49 -9.07 10.02 -6.72
N ALA A 50 -9.12 10.10 -5.39
CA ALA A 50 -8.72 11.32 -4.67
C ALA A 50 -7.24 11.66 -4.88
N ILE A 51 -6.36 10.65 -4.90
CA ILE A 51 -4.95 10.83 -5.20
C ILE A 51 -4.78 11.29 -6.65
N ALA A 52 -5.54 10.73 -7.61
CA ALA A 52 -5.43 11.08 -9.02
C ALA A 52 -5.74 12.55 -9.30
N ALA A 53 -6.60 13.17 -8.48
CA ALA A 53 -6.95 14.59 -8.58
C ALA A 53 -5.78 15.54 -8.24
N TYR A 54 -4.76 15.02 -7.58
CA TYR A 54 -3.57 15.76 -7.18
C TYR A 54 -2.33 15.26 -7.94
N ASP A 55 -2.11 13.95 -7.93
CA ASP A 55 -1.01 13.28 -8.64
C ASP A 55 -1.49 11.96 -9.26
N ARG A 56 -1.69 12.00 -10.57
CA ARG A 56 -2.04 10.86 -11.42
C ARG A 56 -1.04 9.69 -11.28
N ALA A 57 0.26 9.96 -11.26
CA ALA A 57 1.27 8.91 -11.17
C ALA A 57 1.23 8.21 -9.80
N SER A 58 1.06 8.99 -8.72
CA SER A 58 0.89 8.43 -7.37
C SER A 58 -0.36 7.57 -7.24
N ALA A 59 -1.47 7.93 -7.90
CA ALA A 59 -2.69 7.12 -7.89
C ALA A 59 -2.46 5.73 -8.49
N PHE A 60 -1.76 5.66 -9.62
CA PHE A 60 -1.44 4.37 -10.25
C PHE A 60 -0.48 3.54 -9.41
N ARG A 61 0.54 4.16 -8.79
CA ARG A 61 1.45 3.48 -7.87
C ARG A 61 0.71 2.94 -6.64
N TYR A 62 -0.23 3.71 -6.10
CA TYR A 62 -1.10 3.27 -5.00
C TYR A 62 -1.90 2.01 -5.40
N ALA A 63 -2.55 2.04 -6.57
CA ALA A 63 -3.33 0.91 -7.07
C ALA A 63 -2.46 -0.34 -7.28
N ASP A 64 -1.30 -0.19 -7.92
CA ASP A 64 -0.37 -1.30 -8.18
C ASP A 64 0.15 -1.92 -6.88
N ASN A 65 0.51 -1.09 -5.89
CA ASN A 65 0.93 -1.56 -4.58
C ASN A 65 -0.17 -2.35 -3.87
N TYR A 66 -1.41 -1.85 -3.91
CA TYR A 66 -2.55 -2.53 -3.30
C TYR A 66 -2.78 -3.91 -3.92
N VAL A 67 -2.81 -3.97 -5.26
CA VAL A 67 -2.96 -5.22 -6.01
C VAL A 67 -1.83 -6.19 -5.72
N ASN A 68 -0.58 -5.72 -5.64
CA ASN A 68 0.56 -6.56 -5.30
C ASN A 68 0.46 -7.15 -3.88
N ILE A 69 -0.02 -6.38 -2.91
CA ILE A 69 -0.29 -6.89 -1.55
C ILE A 69 -1.35 -7.99 -1.60
N LEU A 70 -2.43 -7.82 -2.37
CA LEU A 70 -3.46 -8.85 -2.52
C LEU A 70 -2.91 -10.13 -3.16
N LYS A 71 -2.14 -10.00 -4.25
CA LYS A 71 -1.46 -11.15 -4.89
C LYS A 71 -0.59 -11.91 -3.90
N ASN A 72 0.20 -11.20 -3.10
CA ASN A 72 1.09 -11.81 -2.11
C ASN A 72 0.34 -12.46 -0.95
N LYS A 73 -0.78 -11.86 -0.50
CA LYS A 73 -1.66 -12.47 0.50
C LYS A 73 -2.27 -13.78 -0.02
N THR A 74 -2.75 -13.78 -1.27
CA THR A 74 -3.30 -14.98 -1.91
C THR A 74 -2.25 -16.08 -2.03
N LYS A 75 -1.04 -15.74 -2.48
CA LYS A 75 0.10 -16.67 -2.51
C LYS A 75 0.37 -17.23 -1.12
N ARG A 76 0.56 -16.40 -0.09
CA ARG A 76 0.83 -16.87 1.27
C ARG A 76 -0.27 -17.81 1.80
N LYS A 77 -1.55 -17.50 1.56
CA LYS A 77 -2.67 -18.38 1.91
C LYS A 77 -2.61 -19.72 1.17
N GLN A 78 -2.20 -19.72 -0.09
CA GLN A 78 -2.05 -20.95 -0.88
C GLN A 78 -0.90 -21.82 -0.37
N TRP A 79 0.23 -21.21 0.00
CA TRP A 79 1.37 -21.92 0.59
C TRP A 79 1.02 -22.54 1.95
N LEU A 80 0.32 -21.80 2.81
CA LEU A 80 -0.17 -22.34 4.10
C LEU A 80 -1.19 -23.48 3.96
N LYS A 81 -1.87 -23.61 2.81
CA LYS A 81 -2.74 -24.75 2.53
C LYS A 81 -1.98 -25.98 2.02
N LEU A 82 -0.75 -25.80 1.53
CA LEU A 82 0.08 -26.88 0.98
C LEU A 82 0.98 -27.52 2.04
N GLU A 83 1.26 -26.85 3.16
CA GLU A 83 1.95 -27.47 4.28
C GLU A 83 0.93 -28.23 5.15
N PRO A 84 0.95 -29.58 5.19
CA PRO A 84 0.24 -30.29 6.23
C PRO A 84 0.82 -29.84 7.59
N ALA A 85 -0.05 -29.57 8.56
CA ALA A 85 0.39 -29.23 9.90
C ALA A 85 1.40 -30.30 10.37
N PRO A 86 2.60 -29.91 10.82
CA PRO A 86 3.57 -30.88 11.31
C PRO A 86 2.90 -31.69 12.43
N ASP A 87 2.78 -33.00 12.20
CA ASP A 87 2.19 -33.92 13.17
C ASP A 87 3.21 -34.08 14.29
N PHE A 88 3.18 -33.17 15.28
CA PHE A 88 3.95 -33.27 16.51
C PHE A 88 3.36 -34.37 17.40
N ARG A 89 3.24 -35.59 16.89
CA ARG A 89 3.13 -36.76 17.75
C ARG A 89 4.47 -36.88 18.44
N LEU A 90 4.53 -36.41 19.68
CA LEU A 90 5.61 -36.69 20.60
C LEU A 90 5.79 -38.21 20.61
N ASP A 91 6.86 -38.66 19.97
CA ASP A 91 7.21 -40.07 19.86
C ASP A 91 7.28 -40.61 21.30
N GLN A 92 6.44 -41.59 21.62
CA GLN A 92 6.21 -42.12 22.98
C GLN A 92 7.47 -42.76 23.61
N ARG A 93 8.61 -42.71 22.92
CA ARG A 93 9.90 -43.29 23.29
C ARG A 93 10.61 -42.58 24.44
N TYR A 94 10.09 -41.47 24.95
CA TYR A 94 10.67 -40.75 26.08
C TYR A 94 9.89 -40.93 27.40
N ALA A 95 8.82 -41.74 27.41
CA ALA A 95 8.04 -41.99 28.63
C ALA A 95 8.76 -42.88 29.66
N ASP A 96 9.82 -43.59 29.26
CA ASP A 96 10.48 -44.60 30.11
C ASP A 96 11.67 -44.06 30.92
N LEU A 97 11.93 -42.75 30.93
CA LEU A 97 13.07 -42.14 31.65
C LEU A 97 12.72 -41.56 33.03
N GLN A 98 11.57 -41.91 33.62
CA GLN A 98 11.20 -41.54 34.99
C GLN A 98 10.90 -42.76 35.87
N ASN A 99 11.86 -43.69 35.96
CA ASN A 99 11.95 -44.63 37.08
C ASN A 99 13.02 -44.18 38.07
#